data_AF-A0A1Y0XUJ3-F1
#
_entry.id   AF-A0A1Y0XUJ3-F1
#
_cell.length_a   1.000
_cell.length_b   1.000
_cell.length_c   1.000
_cell.angle_alpha   90.00
_cell.angle_beta   90.00
_cell.angle_gamma   90.00
#
_symmetry.space_group_name_H-M   'P 1'
#
loop_
_entity.id
_entity.type
_entity.pdbx_description
1 polymer ?
#
loop_
_entity_poly.entity_id
_entity_poly.type
_entity_poly.pdbx_seq_one_letter_code
_entity_poly.pdbx_strand_id
1 'polypeptide(L)'
;MGYASYMKRSRSGFPVFFRSAVGVLAILGLAGCQSSRGLKVQETPRTLLYSYVIANGMARGRMMTEDMPPDQVFNIIKTDRNALVAILAFRDKPTRRTLRQAGHKVEDFIGAVEQPTQPLSPALSDPILLPPPSTPGFMR
;
A
#
# COMPACT_ATOMS: atom_id res chain seq x y z
N MET A 1 25.45 80.07 -3.86
CA MET A 1 25.60 79.16 -5.02
C MET A 1 25.08 77.80 -4.57
N GLY A 2 23.82 77.45 -4.87
CA GLY A 2 23.44 76.45 -5.90
C GLY A 2 23.74 75.03 -5.40
N TYR A 3 22.83 74.05 -5.27
CA TYR A 3 21.63 73.73 -6.05
C TYR A 3 20.64 72.89 -5.22
N ALA A 4 19.38 72.92 -5.64
CA ALA A 4 18.28 72.10 -5.14
C ALA A 4 18.42 70.62 -5.55
N SER A 5 17.89 69.71 -4.72
CA SER A 5 17.23 68.52 -5.25
C SER A 5 16.11 68.04 -4.30
N TYR A 6 14.89 68.29 -4.74
CA TYR A 6 13.65 67.71 -4.26
C TYR A 6 13.53 66.26 -4.77
N MET A 7 13.05 65.32 -3.95
CA MET A 7 11.72 64.70 -4.14
C MET A 7 11.50 63.38 -3.36
N LYS A 8 10.35 63.35 -2.68
CA LYS A 8 9.30 62.31 -2.77
C LYS A 8 9.60 60.93 -2.16
N ARG A 9 9.26 60.81 -0.88
CA ARG A 9 9.08 59.53 -0.16
C ARG A 9 7.92 58.75 -0.80
N SER A 10 8.25 57.77 -1.62
CA SER A 10 7.26 56.91 -2.29
C SER A 10 6.62 55.95 -1.28
N ARG A 11 5.29 56.03 -1.12
CA ARG A 11 4.46 55.04 -0.42
C ARG A 11 4.48 53.74 -1.22
N SER A 12 5.21 52.73 -0.77
CA SER A 12 5.18 51.38 -1.35
C SER A 12 4.04 50.55 -0.73
N GLY A 13 2.83 50.69 -1.28
CA GLY A 13 1.78 49.71 -1.11
C GLY A 13 2.09 48.48 -1.96
N PHE A 14 2.69 47.45 -1.36
CA PHE A 14 2.96 46.19 -2.03
C PHE A 14 1.66 45.33 -2.09
N PRO A 15 1.28 44.81 -3.27
CA PRO A 15 -0.01 44.15 -3.48
C PRO A 15 -0.04 42.71 -2.93
N VAL A 16 -1.15 42.39 -2.26
CA VAL A 16 -1.49 41.11 -1.57
C VAL A 16 -1.63 39.90 -2.53
N PHE A 17 -1.51 40.10 -3.83
CA PHE A 17 -1.80 39.06 -4.84
C PHE A 17 -0.72 37.99 -5.03
N PHE A 18 0.52 38.22 -4.58
CA PHE A 18 1.61 37.25 -4.77
C PHE A 18 1.55 36.01 -3.85
N ARG A 19 0.66 36.00 -2.84
CA ARG A 19 0.52 34.86 -1.92
C ARG A 19 -0.32 33.71 -2.48
N SER A 20 -1.11 33.95 -3.53
CA SER A 20 -2.06 32.96 -4.05
C SER A 20 -1.40 31.88 -4.93
N ALA A 21 -0.35 32.24 -5.68
CA ALA A 21 0.33 31.30 -6.58
C ALA A 21 1.14 30.22 -5.84
N VAL A 22 1.62 30.51 -4.63
CA VAL A 22 2.36 29.55 -3.78
C VAL A 22 1.41 28.48 -3.20
N GLY A 23 0.13 28.83 -2.96
CA GLY A 23 -0.85 27.90 -2.40
C GLY A 23 -1.26 26.78 -3.36
N VAL A 24 -1.36 27.07 -4.66
CA VAL A 24 -1.78 26.10 -5.68
C VAL A 24 -0.68 25.08 -5.99
N LEU A 25 0.59 25.50 -5.97
CA LEU A 25 1.74 24.61 -6.13
C LEU A 25 1.92 23.63 -4.96
N ALA A 26 1.44 23.98 -3.76
CA ALA A 26 1.50 23.10 -2.59
C ALA A 26 0.52 21.91 -2.68
N ILE A 27 -0.63 22.08 -3.36
CA ILE A 27 -1.67 21.03 -3.45
C ILE A 27 -1.28 19.95 -4.47
N LEU A 28 -0.57 20.30 -5.54
CA LEU A 28 -0.02 19.33 -6.51
C LEU A 28 1.12 18.47 -5.94
N GLY A 29 1.81 18.95 -4.90
CA GLY A 29 2.85 18.17 -4.20
C GLY A 29 2.31 16.99 -3.39
N LEU A 30 1.03 17.01 -3.02
CA LEU A 30 0.39 15.93 -2.23
C LEU A 30 -0.05 14.73 -3.08
N ALA A 31 -0.03 14.82 -4.42
CA ALA A 31 -0.33 13.69 -5.31
C ALA A 31 0.86 12.76 -5.57
N GLY A 32 2.02 13.02 -4.95
CA GLY A 32 3.25 12.26 -5.14
C GLY A 32 3.54 11.23 -4.05
N CYS A 33 2.61 10.33 -3.72
CA CYS A 33 2.92 9.14 -2.93
C CYS A 33 3.07 7.90 -3.82
N GLN A 34 3.96 7.98 -4.81
CA GLN A 34 4.40 6.77 -5.51
C GLN A 34 5.64 6.22 -4.78
N SER A 35 5.40 5.51 -3.68
CA SER A 35 6.41 4.71 -2.98
C SER A 35 6.78 3.48 -3.83
N SER A 36 7.42 3.70 -4.97
CA SER A 36 7.92 2.67 -5.88
C SER A 36 9.44 2.57 -5.76
N ARG A 37 9.92 2.19 -4.57
CA ARG A 37 11.29 1.69 -4.44
C ARG A 37 11.20 0.37 -3.72
N GLY A 38 11.39 -0.70 -4.49
CA GLY A 38 11.41 -2.08 -4.03
C GLY A 38 12.10 -2.16 -2.68
N LEU A 39 11.37 -2.72 -1.72
CA LEU A 39 11.82 -2.94 -0.36
C LEU A 39 13.08 -3.81 -0.43
N LYS A 40 14.25 -3.18 -0.48
CA LYS A 40 15.53 -3.87 -0.34
C LYS A 40 15.66 -4.17 1.14
N VAL A 41 14.98 -5.24 1.56
CA VAL A 41 15.01 -5.72 2.93
C VAL A 41 16.48 -5.93 3.27
N GLN A 42 17.00 -5.16 4.23
CA GLN A 42 18.31 -5.45 4.77
C GLN A 42 18.18 -6.81 5.46
N GLU A 43 18.71 -7.85 4.81
CA GLU A 43 18.63 -9.23 5.26
C GLU A 43 19.40 -9.37 6.57
N THR A 44 18.77 -9.02 7.68
CA THR A 44 19.23 -9.39 9.01
C THR A 44 18.44 -10.59 9.48
N PRO A 45 19.02 -11.47 10.31
CA PRO A 45 18.34 -12.66 10.82
C PRO A 45 16.99 -12.35 11.50
N ARG A 46 16.90 -11.19 12.18
CA ARG A 46 15.69 -10.75 12.88
C ARG A 46 14.65 -10.21 11.92
N THR A 47 15.05 -9.36 10.96
CA THR A 47 14.14 -8.80 9.97
C THR A 47 13.47 -9.92 9.16
N LEU A 48 14.23 -10.95 8.81
CA LEU A 48 13.73 -12.10 8.04
C LEU A 48 12.58 -12.82 8.75
N LEU A 49 12.75 -13.13 10.03
CA LEU A 49 11.71 -13.79 10.83
C LEU A 49 10.47 -12.90 11.00
N TYR A 50 10.65 -11.60 11.26
CA TYR A 50 9.52 -10.69 11.41
C TYR A 50 8.73 -10.55 10.10
N SER A 51 9.42 -10.38 8.97
CA SER A 51 8.80 -10.33 7.65
C SER A 51 7.99 -11.59 7.35
N TYR A 52 8.53 -12.77 7.68
CA TYR A 52 7.81 -14.04 7.52
C TYR A 52 6.53 -14.10 8.36
N VAL A 53 6.59 -13.75 9.65
CA VAL A 53 5.42 -13.78 10.54
C VAL A 53 4.33 -12.81 10.08
N ILE A 54 4.71 -11.61 9.66
CA ILE A 54 3.77 -10.61 9.12
C ILE A 54 3.11 -11.14 7.84
N ALA A 55 3.89 -11.66 6.91
CA ALA A 55 3.38 -12.24 5.67
C ALA A 55 2.44 -13.43 5.91
N ASN A 56 2.72 -14.28 6.91
CA ASN A 56 1.84 -15.39 7.28
C ASN A 56 0.50 -14.89 7.85
N GLY A 57 0.54 -13.84 8.69
CA GLY A 57 -0.67 -13.16 9.16
C GLY A 57 -1.51 -12.58 8.02
N MET A 58 -0.86 -11.92 7.06
CA MET A 58 -1.54 -11.39 5.87
C MET A 58 -2.14 -12.50 5.01
N ALA A 59 -1.40 -13.58 4.75
CA ALA A 59 -1.86 -14.72 3.99
C ALA A 59 -3.17 -15.31 4.56
N ARG A 60 -3.19 -15.56 5.87
CA ARG A 60 -4.39 -16.06 6.55
C ARG A 60 -5.55 -15.07 6.49
N GLY A 61 -5.26 -13.79 6.71
CA GLY A 61 -6.27 -12.73 6.60
C GLY A 61 -6.93 -12.74 5.22
N ARG A 62 -6.12 -12.77 4.17
CA ARG A 62 -6.58 -12.80 2.76
C ARG A 62 -7.43 -14.03 2.47
N MET A 63 -7.02 -15.22 2.92
CA MET A 63 -7.79 -16.45 2.76
C MET A 63 -9.14 -16.42 3.50
N MET A 64 -9.29 -15.58 4.52
CA MET A 64 -10.55 -15.44 5.27
C MET A 64 -11.45 -14.34 4.71
N THR A 65 -10.88 -13.28 4.14
CA THR A 65 -11.64 -12.07 3.74
C THR A 65 -11.98 -12.03 2.26
N GLU A 66 -11.24 -12.74 1.42
CA GLU A 66 -11.40 -12.68 -0.03
C GLU A 66 -11.73 -14.05 -0.62
N ASP A 67 -12.61 -14.05 -1.63
CA ASP A 67 -12.85 -15.23 -2.46
C ASP A 67 -11.66 -15.44 -3.40
N MET A 68 -10.65 -16.13 -2.87
CA MET A 68 -9.41 -16.43 -3.57
C MET A 68 -9.54 -17.70 -4.43
N PRO A 69 -9.14 -17.67 -5.71
CA PRO A 69 -9.17 -18.87 -6.54
C PRO A 69 -8.23 -19.95 -5.96
N PRO A 70 -8.57 -21.25 -6.11
CA PRO A 70 -7.78 -22.35 -5.55
C PRO A 70 -6.30 -22.31 -5.94
N ASP A 71 -5.99 -21.94 -7.19
CA ASP A 71 -4.62 -21.84 -7.69
C ASP A 71 -3.78 -20.82 -6.93
N GLN A 72 -4.38 -19.70 -6.52
CA GLN A 72 -3.70 -18.66 -5.75
C GLN A 72 -3.49 -19.12 -4.30
N VAL A 73 -4.45 -19.81 -3.70
CA VAL A 73 -4.28 -20.45 -2.38
C VAL A 73 -3.13 -21.45 -2.40
N PHE A 74 -3.09 -22.33 -3.42
CA PHE A 74 -1.99 -23.29 -3.57
C PHE A 74 -0.65 -22.62 -3.79
N ASN A 75 -0.59 -21.53 -4.55
CA ASN A 75 0.63 -20.76 -4.74
C ASN A 75 1.15 -20.20 -3.41
N ILE A 76 0.27 -19.61 -2.59
CA ILE A 76 0.62 -19.07 -1.26
C ILE A 76 1.13 -20.17 -0.34
N ILE A 77 0.45 -21.33 -0.27
CA ILE A 77 0.88 -22.46 0.57
C ILE A 77 2.25 -22.99 0.12
N LYS A 78 2.48 -23.08 -1.19
CA LYS A 78 3.74 -23.56 -1.75
C LYS A 78 4.89 -22.60 -1.42
N THR A 79 4.68 -21.30 -1.56
CA THR A 79 5.70 -20.30 -1.24
C THR A 79 5.94 -20.18 0.27
N ASP A 80 4.91 -20.31 1.11
CA ASP A 80 5.03 -20.37 2.58
C ASP A 80 5.94 -21.53 3.01
N ARG A 81 5.67 -22.75 2.50
CA ARG A 81 6.49 -23.93 2.81
C ARG A 81 7.95 -23.74 2.39
N ASN A 82 8.18 -23.17 1.21
CA ASN A 82 9.53 -22.91 0.71
C ASN A 82 10.28 -21.88 1.56
N ALA A 83 9.59 -20.82 1.99
CA ALA A 83 10.13 -19.81 2.91
C ALA A 83 10.50 -20.44 4.25
N LEU A 84 9.61 -21.24 4.84
CA LEU A 84 9.84 -21.90 6.12
C LEU A 84 11.03 -22.87 6.06
N VAL A 85 11.13 -23.67 5.01
CA VAL A 85 12.27 -24.59 4.82
C VAL A 85 13.59 -23.81 4.70
N ALA A 86 13.60 -22.69 3.98
CA ALA A 86 14.81 -21.87 3.85
C ALA A 86 15.19 -21.19 5.18
N ILE A 87 14.21 -20.73 5.97
CA ILE A 87 14.41 -20.19 7.32
C ILE A 87 15.03 -21.25 8.23
N LEU A 88 14.50 -22.47 8.21
CA LEU A 88 15.03 -23.58 9.01
C LEU A 88 16.45 -23.95 8.58
N ALA A 89 16.73 -24.01 7.27
CA ALA A 89 18.08 -24.26 6.75
C ALA A 89 19.06 -23.16 7.17
N PHE A 90 18.62 -21.89 7.22
CA PHE A 90 19.42 -20.79 7.77
C PHE A 90 19.64 -20.94 9.28
N ARG A 91 18.61 -21.29 10.04
CA ARG A 91 18.71 -21.53 11.50
C ARG A 91 19.73 -22.63 11.80
N ASP A 92 19.68 -23.73 11.04
CA ASP A 92 20.55 -24.88 11.27
C ASP A 92 22.01 -24.60 10.87
N LYS A 93 22.23 -23.81 9.80
CA LYS A 93 23.57 -23.37 9.37
C LYS A 93 23.55 -21.86 9.06
N PRO A 94 23.77 -20.98 10.05
CA PRO A 94 23.68 -19.54 9.86
C PRO A 94 24.92 -19.02 9.11
N THR A 95 24.77 -18.86 7.79
CA THR A 95 25.80 -18.31 6.90
C THR A 95 25.19 -17.18 6.08
N ARG A 96 26.02 -16.30 5.51
CA ARG A 96 25.52 -15.24 4.60
C ARG A 96 24.74 -15.82 3.40
N ARG A 97 25.15 -16.98 2.90
CA ARG A 97 24.48 -17.65 1.78
C ARG A 97 23.08 -18.13 2.16
N THR A 98 22.96 -18.80 3.30
CA THR A 98 21.67 -19.32 3.79
C THR A 98 20.74 -18.20 4.22
N LEU A 99 21.28 -17.10 4.75
CA LEU A 99 20.51 -15.88 5.05
C LEU A 99 19.89 -15.27 3.79
N ARG A 100 20.70 -15.10 2.74
CA ARG A 100 20.24 -14.56 1.46
C ARG A 100 19.24 -15.46 0.74
N GLN A 101 19.48 -16.78 0.81
CA GLN A 101 18.54 -17.75 0.27
C GLN A 101 17.19 -17.70 1.00
N ALA A 102 17.22 -17.61 2.33
CA ALA A 102 16.01 -17.45 3.12
C ALA A 102 15.32 -16.10 2.86
N GLY A 103 16.08 -15.02 2.70
CA GLY A 103 15.56 -13.70 2.34
C GLY A 103 14.77 -13.74 1.04
N HIS A 104 15.38 -14.25 -0.04
CA HIS A 104 14.71 -14.43 -1.33
C HIS A 104 13.44 -15.30 -1.25
N LYS A 105 13.43 -16.36 -0.42
CA LYS A 105 12.22 -17.18 -0.26
C LYS A 105 11.12 -16.51 0.53
N VAL A 106 11.46 -15.64 1.49
CA VAL A 106 10.47 -14.80 2.17
C VAL A 106 9.94 -13.72 1.23
N GLU A 107 10.78 -13.13 0.38
CA GLU A 107 10.35 -12.19 -0.68
C GLU A 107 9.38 -12.86 -1.67
N ASP A 108 9.71 -14.07 -2.14
CA ASP A 108 8.82 -14.88 -3.01
C ASP A 108 7.44 -15.11 -2.33
N PHE A 109 7.43 -15.38 -1.03
CA PHE A 109 6.20 -15.57 -0.25
C PHE A 109 5.40 -14.29 -0.11
N ILE A 110 6.03 -13.17 0.25
CA ILE A 110 5.37 -11.85 0.33
C ILE A 110 4.73 -11.51 -1.02
N GLY A 111 5.47 -11.69 -2.12
CA GLY A 111 4.95 -11.44 -3.46
C GLY A 111 3.75 -12.32 -3.85
N ALA A 112 3.69 -13.55 -3.35
CA ALA A 112 2.52 -14.43 -3.55
C ALA A 112 1.30 -13.98 -2.74
N VAL A 113 1.52 -13.45 -1.53
CA VAL A 113 0.44 -12.94 -0.65
C VAL A 113 -0.13 -11.62 -1.15
N GLU A 114 0.73 -10.72 -1.63
CA GLU A 114 0.38 -9.37 -2.12
C GLU A 114 -0.18 -9.37 -3.56
N GLN A 115 -0.09 -10.49 -4.28
CA GLN A 115 -0.66 -10.59 -5.63
C GLN A 115 -2.15 -10.23 -5.60
N PRO A 116 -2.61 -9.26 -6.42
CA PRO A 116 -4.02 -8.91 -6.47
C PRO A 116 -4.86 -10.15 -6.73
N THR A 117 -5.88 -10.37 -5.91
CA THR A 117 -6.88 -11.39 -6.23
C THR A 117 -7.59 -10.87 -7.46
N GLN A 118 -7.40 -11.53 -8.60
CA GLN A 118 -8.22 -11.23 -9.77
C GLN A 118 -9.66 -11.51 -9.35
N PRO A 119 -10.56 -10.51 -9.41
CA PRO A 119 -11.95 -10.75 -9.08
C PRO A 119 -12.44 -11.85 -10.01
N LEU A 120 -13.00 -12.91 -9.43
CA LEU A 120 -13.94 -13.75 -10.14
C LEU A 120 -14.92 -12.77 -10.81
N SER A 121 -15.08 -12.88 -12.13
CA SER A 121 -15.87 -11.97 -12.98
C SER A 121 -17.12 -11.42 -12.28
N PRO A 122 -17.56 -10.18 -12.57
CA PRO A 122 -18.76 -9.59 -11.98
C PRO A 122 -20.01 -10.26 -12.57
N ALA A 123 -20.24 -11.52 -12.22
CA ALA A 123 -21.46 -12.25 -12.46
C ALA A 123 -22.18 -12.44 -11.12
N LEU A 124 -22.37 -11.34 -10.39
CA LEU A 124 -23.42 -11.19 -9.38
C LEU A 124 -23.57 -9.69 -9.01
N SER A 125 -23.75 -8.85 -10.02
CA SER A 125 -24.44 -7.56 -9.85
C SER A 125 -25.89 -7.74 -10.27
N ASP A 126 -26.56 -8.76 -9.72
CA ASP A 126 -28.02 -8.70 -9.67
C ASP A 126 -28.35 -7.76 -8.49
N PRO A 127 -28.96 -6.59 -8.75
CA PRO A 127 -29.54 -5.83 -7.65
C PRO A 127 -30.55 -6.75 -6.99
N ILE A 128 -30.35 -7.04 -5.70
CA ILE A 128 -31.37 -7.65 -4.85
C ILE A 128 -32.58 -6.70 -4.93
N LEU A 129 -33.53 -7.05 -5.79
CA LEU A 129 -34.83 -6.43 -5.86
C LEU A 129 -35.54 -6.84 -4.57
N LEU A 130 -35.29 -6.09 -3.50
CA LEU A 130 -36.10 -6.15 -2.29
C LEU A 130 -37.56 -6.01 -2.73
N PRO A 131 -38.43 -7.01 -2.50
CA PRO A 131 -39.85 -6.84 -2.79
C PRO A 131 -40.36 -5.66 -1.95
N PRO A 132 -41.23 -4.80 -2.50
CA PRO A 132 -41.75 -3.65 -1.78
C PRO A 132 -42.44 -4.10 -0.49
N PRO A 133 -42.38 -3.29 0.59
CA PRO A 133 -43.07 -3.62 1.82
C PRO A 133 -44.57 -3.76 1.53
N SER A 134 -45.12 -4.94 1.84
CA SER A 134 -46.56 -5.17 1.83
C SER A 134 -47.21 -4.21 2.82
N THR A 135 -47.92 -3.20 2.32
CA THR A 135 -48.80 -2.36 3.11
C THR A 135 -49.95 -3.23 3.61
N PRO A 136 -50.16 -3.38 4.93
CA PRO A 136 -51.41 -3.93 5.41
C PRO A 136 -52.46 -2.84 5.21
N GLY A 137 -53.29 -3.01 4.19
CA GLY A 137 -54.57 -2.30 4.11
C GLY A 137 -55.36 -2.63 5.37
N PHE A 138 -55.61 -1.62 6.20
CA PHE A 138 -56.63 -1.69 7.22
C PHE A 138 -57.79 -0.82 6.77
N MET A 139 -58.80 -1.51 6.24
CA MET A 139 -60.18 -1.01 6.22
C MET A 139 -60.64 -0.80 7.66
N ARG A 140 -60.94 0.45 8.04
CA ARG A 140 -62.23 0.88 8.62
C ARG A 140 -62.19 2.35 8.99
#